data_AF-A0A151UKW3-F1
#
_entry.id   AF-A0A151UKW3-F1
#
_cell.length_a   1.000
_cell.length_b   1.000
_cell.length_c   1.000
_cell.angle_alpha   90.00
_cell.angle_beta   90.00
_cell.angle_gamma   90.00
#
_symmetry.space_group_name_H-M   'P 1'
#
loop_
_entity.id
_entity.type
_entity.pdbx_description
1 polymer ?
#
loop_
_entity_poly.entity_id
_entity_poly.type
_entity_poly.pdbx_seq_one_letter_code
_entity_poly.pdbx_strand_id
1 'polypeptide(L)'
;METETPGPFYTPKFPLYNKDGNVIWIMFYQKNSAFIHLCDFFNDLSPSVITLDTPDNTFNEKELDIIFYMLHRMDEKKIANSLYLSLSVVKKILNTVLANSV
;
A
#
# COMPACT_ATOMS: atom_id res chain seq x y z
N MET A 1 -19.00 21.39 -21.64
CA MET A 1 -18.11 21.18 -20.49
C MET A 1 -18.65 19.95 -19.78
N GLU A 2 -18.04 18.79 -20.01
CA GLU A 2 -18.38 17.59 -19.25
C GLU A 2 -17.92 17.80 -17.81
N THR A 3 -18.83 17.58 -16.87
CA THR A 3 -18.55 17.66 -15.43
C THR A 3 -17.76 16.43 -15.04
N GLU A 4 -16.44 16.56 -14.82
CA GLU A 4 -15.62 15.46 -14.34
C GLU A 4 -16.14 14.97 -12.97
N THR A 5 -16.50 13.70 -12.92
CA THR A 5 -16.95 13.04 -11.70
C THR A 5 -15.74 12.83 -10.78
N PRO A 6 -15.82 13.16 -9.47
CA PRO A 6 -14.70 12.92 -8.55
C PRO A 6 -14.38 11.41 -8.50
N GLY A 7 -13.14 11.07 -8.84
CA GLY A 7 -12.67 9.69 -8.94
C GLY A 7 -11.17 9.57 -8.61
N PRO A 8 -10.66 8.35 -8.40
CA PRO A 8 -9.26 8.14 -8.06
C PRO A 8 -8.34 8.43 -9.25
N PHE A 9 -7.22 9.10 -8.99
CA PHE A 9 -6.19 9.39 -9.98
C PHE A 9 -4.91 8.65 -9.65
N TYR A 10 -4.40 7.89 -10.62
CA TYR A 10 -3.05 7.35 -10.52
C TYR A 10 -2.04 8.45 -10.85
N THR A 11 -1.15 8.75 -9.89
CA THR A 11 -0.17 9.86 -10.00
C THR A 11 1.24 9.38 -9.67
N PRO A 12 1.92 8.67 -10.59
CA PRO A 12 3.30 8.27 -10.39
C PRO A 12 4.23 9.48 -10.39
N LYS A 13 5.23 9.46 -9.51
CA LYS A 13 6.20 10.55 -9.33
C LYS A 13 7.60 10.03 -9.60
N PHE A 14 8.37 10.75 -10.40
CA PHE A 14 9.72 10.40 -10.82
C PHE A 14 10.68 11.54 -10.48
N PRO A 15 11.83 11.26 -9.85
CA PRO A 15 12.86 12.28 -9.65
C PRO A 15 13.52 12.65 -10.98
N LEU A 16 13.69 13.95 -11.23
CA LEU A 16 14.55 14.47 -12.28
C LEU A 16 15.94 14.75 -11.70
N TYR A 17 16.95 14.18 -12.32
CA TYR A 17 18.34 14.29 -11.90
C TYR A 17 19.10 15.29 -12.78
N ASN A 18 20.02 16.04 -12.18
CA ASN A 18 21.02 16.80 -12.94
C ASN A 18 22.14 15.87 -13.45
N LYS A 19 23.10 16.43 -14.18
CA LYS A 19 24.27 15.68 -14.70
C LYS A 19 25.15 15.08 -13.60
N ASP A 20 25.09 15.63 -12.39
CA ASP A 20 25.85 15.18 -11.23
C ASP A 20 25.10 14.12 -10.40
N GLY A 21 23.90 13.70 -10.84
CA GLY A 21 23.07 12.73 -10.13
C GLY A 21 22.29 13.29 -8.93
N ASN A 22 22.27 14.61 -8.75
CA ASN A 22 21.46 15.27 -7.72
C ASN A 22 20.02 15.45 -8.19
N VAL A 23 19.05 15.21 -7.30
CA VAL A 23 17.62 15.42 -7.59
C VAL A 23 17.35 16.94 -7.65
N ILE A 24 16.88 17.41 -8.80
CA ILE A 24 16.56 18.83 -9.04
C ILE A 24 15.06 19.09 -9.09
N TRP A 25 14.25 18.07 -9.39
CA TRP A 25 12.80 18.23 -9.51
C TRP A 25 12.06 16.88 -9.43
N ILE A 26 10.72 16.93 -9.42
CA ILE A 26 9.86 15.74 -9.43
C ILE A 26 8.86 15.85 -10.57
N MET A 27 9.02 15.02 -11.60
CA MET A 27 8.07 14.90 -12.70
C MET A 27 6.95 13.94 -12.31
N PHE A 28 5.71 14.31 -12.58
CA PHE A 28 4.56 13.43 -12.41
C PHE A 28 3.55 13.66 -13.54
N TYR A 29 2.74 12.64 -13.80
CA TYR A 29 1.57 12.76 -14.66
C TYR A 29 0.36 12.18 -13.94
N GLN A 30 -0.84 12.62 -14.32
CA GLN A 30 -2.08 12.11 -13.74
C GLN A 30 -2.82 11.31 -14.80
N LYS A 31 -3.19 10.08 -14.45
CA LYS A 31 -4.07 9.25 -15.26
C LYS A 31 -5.41 9.12 -14.53
N ASN A 32 -6.48 9.57 -15.16
CA ASN A 32 -7.83 9.32 -14.67
C ASN A 32 -8.10 7.81 -14.78
N SER A 33 -8.33 7.16 -13.64
CA SER A 33 -8.56 5.72 -13.57
C SER A 33 -9.87 5.50 -12.84
N ALA A 34 -10.92 5.11 -13.56
CA ALA A 34 -12.16 4.70 -12.92
C ALA A 34 -11.97 3.49 -11.98
N PHE A 35 -10.93 2.69 -12.24
CA PHE A 35 -10.52 1.55 -11.42
C PHE A 35 -9.00 1.39 -11.46
N ILE A 36 -8.38 1.07 -10.32
CA ILE A 36 -6.94 0.76 -10.20
C ILE A 36 -6.85 -0.74 -9.96
N HIS A 37 -6.34 -1.51 -10.92
CA HIS A 37 -6.15 -2.95 -10.71
C HIS A 37 -4.81 -3.21 -10.04
N LEU A 38 -4.79 -4.07 -9.03
CA LEU A 38 -3.56 -4.48 -8.35
C LEU A 38 -2.53 -5.05 -9.35
N CYS A 39 -3.02 -5.77 -10.36
CA CYS A 39 -2.20 -6.31 -11.45
C CYS A 39 -1.47 -5.25 -12.29
N ASP A 40 -1.94 -3.99 -12.31
CA ASP A 40 -1.24 -2.90 -13.00
C ASP A 40 0.14 -2.58 -12.36
N PHE A 41 0.39 -3.08 -11.14
CA PHE A 41 1.61 -2.83 -10.37
C PHE A 41 2.54 -4.05 -10.29
N PHE A 42 2.06 -5.25 -10.60
CA PHE A 42 2.84 -6.49 -10.52
C PHE A 42 3.11 -6.99 -11.94
N ASN A 43 4.33 -6.75 -12.43
CA ASN A 43 4.68 -6.93 -13.85
C ASN A 43 4.54 -8.36 -14.40
N ASP A 44 4.38 -9.41 -13.59
CA ASP A 44 4.32 -10.80 -14.09
C ASP A 44 3.52 -11.76 -13.16
N LEU A 45 2.67 -11.23 -12.29
CA LEU A 45 1.90 -12.02 -11.32
C LEU A 45 0.42 -11.60 -11.38
N SER A 46 -0.22 -11.76 -12.53
CA SER A 46 -1.68 -11.88 -12.53
C SER A 46 -2.00 -13.31 -12.10
N PRO A 47 -2.37 -13.57 -10.83
CA PRO A 47 -2.86 -14.89 -10.51
C PRO A 47 -4.09 -15.14 -11.38
N SER A 48 -4.17 -16.32 -12.00
CA SER A 48 -5.30 -16.70 -12.86
C SER A 48 -6.64 -16.63 -12.13
N VAL A 49 -6.60 -16.58 -10.79
CA VAL A 49 -7.69 -16.28 -9.88
C VAL A 49 -7.15 -15.40 -8.76
N ILE A 50 -7.64 -14.16 -8.63
CA ILE A 50 -7.46 -13.35 -7.42
C ILE A 50 -8.46 -13.87 -6.39
N THR A 51 -8.09 -14.87 -5.59
CA THR A 51 -8.85 -15.23 -4.40
C THR A 51 -8.57 -14.18 -3.34
N LEU A 52 -9.57 -13.33 -3.06
CA LEU A 52 -9.58 -12.40 -1.93
C LEU A 52 -9.81 -13.13 -0.60
N ASP A 53 -10.17 -14.41 -0.65
CA ASP A 53 -10.22 -15.28 0.50
C ASP A 53 -8.80 -15.59 0.95
N THR A 54 -8.54 -15.43 2.25
CA THR A 54 -7.30 -15.85 2.86
C THR A 54 -7.11 -17.35 2.61
N PRO A 55 -5.96 -17.78 2.02
CA PRO A 55 -5.71 -19.20 1.75
C PRO A 55 -5.69 -20.05 3.03
N ASP A 56 -5.47 -19.41 4.18
CA ASP A 56 -5.46 -19.98 5.51
C ASP A 56 -5.90 -18.95 6.57
N ASN A 57 -6.44 -19.43 7.70
CA ASN A 57 -6.87 -18.57 8.81
C ASN A 57 -5.68 -18.18 9.73
N THR A 58 -4.48 -18.10 9.16
CA THR A 58 -3.21 -17.87 9.89
C THR A 58 -3.13 -16.47 10.48
N PHE A 59 -3.73 -15.49 9.80
CA PHE A 59 -3.86 -14.12 10.28
C PHE A 59 -5.33 -13.71 10.29
N ASN A 60 -5.74 -13.01 11.34
CA ASN A 60 -7.05 -12.35 11.37
C ASN A 60 -7.05 -11.03 10.57
N GLU A 61 -8.22 -10.47 10.27
CA GLU A 61 -8.36 -9.23 9.49
C GLU A 61 -7.49 -8.07 10.02
N LYS A 62 -7.39 -7.91 11.35
CA LYS A 62 -6.58 -6.83 11.96
C LYS A 62 -5.09 -7.08 11.81
N GLU A 63 -4.66 -8.34 11.83
CA GLU A 63 -3.27 -8.73 11.56
C GLU A 63 -2.91 -8.44 10.11
N LEU A 64 -3.81 -8.75 9.17
CA LEU A 64 -3.64 -8.46 7.75
C LEU A 64 -3.58 -6.96 7.47
N ASP A 65 -4.44 -6.16 8.10
CA ASP A 65 -4.39 -4.70 8.00
C ASP A 65 -3.02 -4.15 8.45
N ILE A 66 -2.51 -4.63 9.59
CA ILE A 66 -1.21 -4.20 10.10
C ILE A 66 -0.08 -4.64 9.15
N ILE A 67 -0.11 -5.89 8.65
CA ILE A 67 0.85 -6.40 7.66
C ILE A 67 0.84 -5.52 6.41
N PHE A 68 -0.34 -5.17 5.89
CA PHE A 68 -0.49 -4.31 4.73
C PHE A 68 0.23 -2.97 4.93
N TYR A 69 -0.04 -2.27 6.04
CA TYR A 69 0.62 -0.99 6.29
C TYR A 69 2.13 -1.11 6.56
N MET A 70 2.58 -2.22 7.14
CA MET A 70 4.01 -2.51 7.31
C MET A 70 4.73 -2.72 5.98
N LEU A 71 4.11 -3.44 5.03
CA LEU A 71 4.66 -3.62 3.69
C LEU A 71 4.82 -2.27 2.97
N HIS A 72 3.93 -1.32 3.25
CA HIS A 72 4.03 0.08 2.80
C HIS A 72 5.01 0.94 3.62
N ARG A 73 5.86 0.32 4.45
CA ARG A 73 6.90 0.98 5.28
C ARG A 73 6.35 2.08 6.19
N MET A 74 5.13 1.94 6.69
CA MET A 74 4.57 2.87 7.65
C MET A 74 5.09 2.60 9.07
N ASP A 75 5.39 3.66 9.81
CA ASP A 75 5.78 3.57 11.22
C ASP A 75 4.59 3.10 12.08
N GLU A 76 4.85 2.32 13.14
CA GLU A 76 3.82 1.82 14.07
C GLU A 76 2.87 2.91 14.59
N LYS A 77 3.38 4.12 14.83
CA LYS A 77 2.57 5.28 15.26
C LYS A 77 1.59 5.73 14.17
N LYS A 78 2.02 5.72 12.91
CA LYS A 78 1.17 6.06 11.76
C LYS A 78 0.14 4.96 11.52
N ILE A 79 0.53 3.70 11.67
CA ILE A 79 -0.38 2.55 11.58
C ILE A 79 -1.47 2.64 12.65
N ALA A 80 -1.09 2.89 13.91
CA ALA A 80 -2.03 3.07 15.02
C ALA A 80 -3.06 4.17 14.74
N ASN A 81 -2.60 5.33 14.23
CA ASN A 81 -3.50 6.42 13.84
C ASN A 81 -4.40 6.06 12.65
N SER A 82 -3.87 5.36 11.64
CA SER A 82 -4.63 4.96 10.44
C SER A 82 -5.71 3.93 10.74
N LEU A 83 -5.47 3.06 11.73
CA LEU A 83 -6.40 2.01 12.17
C LEU A 83 -7.27 2.41 13.37
N TYR A 84 -7.12 3.64 13.90
CA TYR A 84 -7.77 4.08 15.14
C TYR A 84 -7.50 3.14 16.33
N LEU A 85 -6.29 2.59 16.41
CA LEU A 85 -5.83 1.69 17.46
C LEU A 85 -4.82 2.39 18.37
N SER A 86 -4.62 1.85 19.58
CA SER A 86 -3.53 2.29 20.44
C SER A 86 -2.19 1.69 19.98
N LEU A 87 -1.10 2.43 20.17
CA LEU A 87 0.25 1.96 19.83
C LEU A 87 0.59 0.62 20.50
N SER A 88 0.14 0.41 21.74
CA SER A 88 0.37 -0.84 22.48
C SER A 88 -0.32 -2.04 21.83
N VAL A 89 -1.52 -1.85 21.27
CA VAL A 89 -2.24 -2.91 20.53
C VAL A 89 -1.52 -3.24 19.23
N VAL A 90 -1.08 -2.23 18.48
CA VAL A 90 -0.31 -2.44 17.25
C VAL A 90 0.98 -3.21 17.52
N LYS A 91 1.74 -2.82 18.56
CA LYS A 91 2.96 -3.54 18.96
C LYS A 91 2.71 -4.99 19.37
N LYS A 92 1.63 -5.24 20.10
CA LYS A 92 1.26 -6.61 20.49
C LYS A 92 0.98 -7.47 19.26
N ILE A 93 0.16 -6.95 18.34
CA ILE A 93 -0.20 -7.67 17.11
C ILE A 93 1.04 -7.89 16.23
N LEU A 94 1.89 -6.86 16.09
CA LEU A 94 3.15 -6.94 15.37
C LEU A 94 4.04 -8.08 15.88
N ASN A 95 4.21 -8.20 17.20
CA ASN A 95 4.99 -9.28 17.80
C ASN A 95 4.39 -10.66 17.51
N THR A 96 3.06 -10.78 17.54
CA THR A 96 2.36 -12.04 17.19
C THR A 96 2.57 -12.39 15.72
N VAL A 97 2.43 -11.44 14.81
CA VAL A 97 2.63 -11.64 13.37
C VAL A 97 4.07 -12.10 13.09
N LEU A 98 5.06 -11.43 13.70
CA LEU A 98 6.46 -11.77 13.53
C LEU A 98 6.78 -13.17 14.06
N ALA A 99 6.18 -13.56 15.19
CA ALA A 99 6.37 -14.89 15.77
C ALA A 99 5.78 -16.03 14.91
N ASN A 100 4.72 -15.76 14.16
CA ASN A 100 4.10 -16.73 13.25
C ASN A 100 4.78 -16.81 11.87
N SER A 101 5.73 -15.90 11.58
CA SER A 101 6.46 -15.83 10.31
C SER A 101 7.86 -16.46 10.36
N VAL A 102 8.25 -17.05 11.51
CA VAL A 102 9.51 -17.79 11.75
C VAL A 102 9.21 -19.27 11.92
#